data_AF-A0A520BEB4-F1
#
_entry.id   AF-A0A520BEB4-F1
#
_cell.length_a   1.000
_cell.length_b   1.000
_cell.length_c   1.000
_cell.angle_alpha   90.00
_cell.angle_beta   90.00
_cell.angle_gamma   90.00
#
_symmetry.space_group_name_H-M   'P 1'
#
loop_
_entity.id
_entity.type
_entity.pdbx_description
1 polymer ?
#
loop_
_entity_poly.entity_id
_entity_poly.type
_entity_poly.pdbx_seq_one_letter_code
_entity_poly.pdbx_strand_id
1 'polypeptide(L)' 'VLFPNMEMMLLFIPFPVKAKYFIPFYIVLELFLGVAKIPGDTVAHFAHLGGALIGFIIAKIWKDKDRFYKYYE' A
#
# COMPACT_ATOMS: atom_id res chain seq x y z
N VAL A 1 -6.60 4.94 -5.49
CA VAL A 1 -5.21 5.34 -5.18
C VAL A 1 -5.05 6.80 -5.57
N LEU A 2 -4.58 7.63 -4.63
CA LEU A 2 -4.49 9.09 -4.79
C LEU A 2 -3.16 9.52 -5.43
N PHE A 3 -2.03 8.90 -5.05
CA PHE A 3 -0.69 9.29 -5.51
C PHE A 3 0.11 8.10 -6.07
N PRO A 4 -0.34 7.45 -7.17
CA PRO A 4 0.31 6.24 -7.70
C PRO A 4 1.73 6.46 -8.23
N ASN A 5 2.08 7.69 -8.62
CA ASN A 5 3.41 8.05 -9.13
C ASN A 5 4.31 8.70 -8.08
N MET A 6 3.88 8.76 -6.81
CA MET A 6 4.75 9.23 -5.72
C MET A 6 6.01 8.38 -5.69
N GLU A 7 7.16 9.04 -5.71
CA GLU A 7 8.47 8.43 -5.63
C GLU A 7 8.86 8.22 -4.18
N MET A 8 9.20 6.98 -3.83
CA MET A 8 9.59 6.59 -2.47
C MET A 8 11.06 6.18 -2.49
N MET A 9 11.87 6.87 -1.68
CA MET A 9 13.25 6.48 -1.41
C MET A 9 13.26 5.41 -0.32
N LEU A 10 13.82 4.25 -0.63
CA LEU A 10 13.93 3.13 0.30
C LEU A 10 15.36 3.09 0.85
N LEU A 11 15.50 2.81 2.14
CA LEU A 11 16.77 2.94 2.88
C LEU A 11 17.97 2.21 2.21
N PHE A 12 17.72 1.11 1.50
CA PHE A 12 18.76 0.29 0.86
C PHE A 12 18.66 0.21 -0.66
N ILE A 13 17.70 0.91 -1.29
CA ILE A 13 17.59 0.95 -2.76
C ILE A 13 18.10 2.32 -3.22
N PRO A 14 19.18 2.39 -4.03
CA PRO A 14 19.83 3.66 -4.38
C PRO A 14 19.08 4.49 -5.42
N PHE A 15 17.83 4.14 -5.73
CA PHE A 15 16.97 4.85 -6.66
C PHE A 15 15.52 4.86 -6.16
N PRO A 16 14.74 5.91 -6.45
CA PRO A 16 13.35 6.00 -6.02
C PRO A 16 12.47 4.96 -6.74
N VAL A 17 11.48 4.43 -6.03
CA VAL A 17 10.48 3.49 -6.56
C VAL A 17 9.10 4.12 -6.49
N LYS A 18 8.33 4.06 -7.58
CA LYS A 18 6.95 4.59 -7.60
C LYS A 18 6.02 3.73 -6.73
N ALA A 19 5.14 4.39 -5.97
CA ALA A 19 4.19 3.74 -5.07
C ALA A 19 3.34 2.65 -5.76
N LYS A 20 2.93 2.85 -7.00
CA LYS A 20 2.16 1.85 -7.78
C LYS A 20 2.85 0.51 -7.98
N TYR A 21 4.19 0.44 -7.88
CA TYR A 21 4.94 -0.81 -8.00
C TYR A 21 5.27 -1.39 -6.63
N PHE A 22 5.73 -0.53 -5.71
CA PHE A 22 6.16 -0.98 -4.39
C PHE A 22 4.99 -1.52 -3.54
N ILE A 23 3.84 -0.83 -3.53
CA ILE A 23 2.73 -1.20 -2.64
C ILE A 23 2.16 -2.60 -2.98
N PRO A 24 1.84 -2.95 -4.25
CA PRO A 24 1.39 -4.30 -4.57
C PRO A 24 2.44 -5.38 -4.26
N PHE A 25 3.71 -5.11 -4.56
CA PHE A 25 4.82 -6.02 -4.22
C PHE A 25 4.88 -6.27 -2.71
N TYR A 26 4.83 -5.20 -1.92
CA TYR A 26 4.90 -5.29 -0.46
C TYR A 26 3.71 -6.05 0.13
N ILE A 27 2.48 -5.86 -0.39
CA ILE A 27 1.31 -6.64 0.03
C ILE A 27 1.51 -8.14 -0.22
N VAL A 28 2.02 -8.52 -1.40
CA VAL A 28 2.29 -9.93 -1.71
C VAL A 28 3.38 -10.50 -0.79
N LEU A 29 4.43 -9.72 -0.52
CA LEU A 29 5.51 -10.10 0.38
C LEU A 29 4.99 -10.32 1.81
N GLU A 30 4.22 -9.38 2.36
CA GLU A 30 3.60 -9.49 3.69
C GLU A 30 2.69 -10.71 3.82
N LEU A 31 1.89 -11.00 2.78
CA LEU A 31 1.06 -12.21 2.75
C LEU A 31 1.91 -13.48 2.73
N PHE A 32 2.95 -13.53 1.90
CA PHE A 32 3.85 -14.67 1.83
C PHE A 32 4.53 -14.92 3.19
N LEU A 33 5.10 -13.89 3.81
CA LEU A 33 5.79 -14.00 5.10
C LEU A 33 4.82 -14.40 6.23
N GLY A 34 3.63 -13.79 6.28
CA GLY A 34 2.59 -14.13 7.25
C GLY A 34 2.08 -15.57 7.12
N VAL A 35 2.03 -16.13 5.91
CA VAL A 35 1.63 -17.53 5.68
C VAL A 35 2.80 -18.50 5.91
N ALA A 36 4.02 -18.11 5.55
CA ALA A 36 5.22 -18.94 5.69
C ALA A 36 5.61 -19.21 7.15
N LYS A 37 5.26 -18.29 8.08
CA LYS A 37 5.51 -18.42 9.53
C LYS A 37 6.98 -18.75 9.84
N ILE A 38 7.88 -17.90 9.36
CA ILE A 38 9.33 -18.10 9.49
C ILE A 38 9.72 -18.08 10.99
N PRO A 39 10.49 -19.07 11.49
CA PRO A 39 10.97 -19.06 12.86
C PRO A 39 11.81 -17.81 13.16
N GLY A 40 11.50 -17.12 14.26
CA GLY A 40 12.18 -15.89 14.67
C GLY A 40 11.62 -14.61 14.03
N ASP A 41 10.62 -14.72 13.16
CA ASP A 41 9.85 -13.57 12.68
C ASP A 41 8.91 -13.04 13.78
N THR A 42 9.06 -11.76 14.13
CA THR A 42 8.25 -11.07 15.14
C THR A 42 7.35 -10.00 14.51
N VAL A 43 7.24 -9.93 13.18
CA VAL A 43 6.46 -8.91 12.47
C VAL A 43 4.99 -9.30 12.41
N ALA A 44 4.10 -8.34 12.69
CA ALA A 44 2.66 -8.53 12.63
C ALA A 44 2.12 -8.40 11.18
N HIS A 45 2.51 -9.32 10.29
CA HIS A 45 2.21 -9.25 8.85
C HIS A 45 0.72 -9.04 8.50
N PHE A 46 -0.19 -9.73 9.20
CA PHE A 46 -1.63 -9.56 8.98
C PHE A 46 -2.17 -8.19 9.41
N ALA A 47 -1.52 -7.51 10.36
CA ALA A 47 -1.87 -6.13 10.72
C ALA A 47 -1.48 -5.16 9.60
N HIS A 48 -0.33 -5.35 8.95
CA HIS A 48 0.03 -4.57 7.75
C HIS A 48 -0.93 -4.80 6.60
N LEU A 49 -1.31 -6.06 6.33
CA LEU A 49 -2.31 -6.40 5.30
C LEU A 49 -3.68 -5.77 5.60
N GLY A 50 -4.14 -5.83 6.86
CA GLY A 50 -5.36 -5.17 7.30
C GLY A 50 -5.29 -3.66 7.11
N GLY A 51 -4.18 -3.02 7.50
CA GLY A 51 -3.93 -1.60 7.28
C GLY A 51 -3.94 -1.22 5.80
N ALA A 52 -3.31 -2.01 4.94
CA ALA A 52 -3.31 -1.81 3.50
C ALA A 52 -4.72 -1.90 2.89
N LEU A 53 -5.53 -2.87 3.34
CA LEU A 53 -6.91 -3.03 2.91
C LEU A 53 -7.79 -1.84 3.33
N ILE A 54 -7.76 -1.47 4.61
CA ILE A 54 -8.56 -0.34 5.11
C ILE A 54 -8.11 0.97 4.47
N GLY A 55 -6.81 1.21 4.34
CA GLY A 55 -6.26 2.37 3.63
C GLY A 55 -6.71 2.43 2.17
N PHE A 56 -6.76 1.29 1.48
CA PHE A 56 -7.29 1.20 0.12
C PHE A 56 -8.78 1.56 0.05
N ILE A 57 -9.60 1.07 0.99
CA ILE A 57 -11.04 1.39 1.07
C ILE A 57 -11.24 2.89 1.27
N ILE A 58 -10.53 3.50 2.24
CA ILE A 58 -10.60 4.94 2.50
C ILE A 58 -10.19 5.74 1.25
N ALA A 59 -9.07 5.37 0.61
CA ALA A 59 -8.61 6.02 -0.61
C ALA A 59 -9.60 5.91 -1.77
N LYS A 60 -10.42 4.85 -1.82
CA LYS A 60 -11.48 4.69 -2.81
C LYS A 60 -12.67 5.61 -2.50
N ILE A 61 -13.14 5.63 -1.25
CA ILE A 61 -14.24 6.49 -0.79
C ILE A 61 -13.93 7.96 -1.06
N TRP A 62 -12.71 8.42 -0.75
CA TRP A 62 -12.32 9.81 -0.97
C TRP A 62 -12.16 10.19 -2.44
N LYS A 63 -11.62 9.28 -3.26
CA LYS A 63 -11.55 9.51 -4.71
C LYS A 63 -12.94 9.67 -5.33
N ASP A 64 -13.93 8.95 -4.84
CA ASP A 64 -15.29 9.05 -5.35
C ASP A 64 -15.97 10.37 -4.95
N LYS A 65 -15.65 10.92 -3.77
CA LYS A 65 -16.06 12.29 -3.39
C LYS A 65 -15.40 13.37 -4.24
N ASP A 66 -14.10 13.25 -4.51
CA ASP A 66 -13.37 14.21 -5.35
C ASP A 66 -13.91 14.22 -6.79
N ARG A 67 -14.24 13.05 -7.34
CA ARG A 67 -14.96 12.95 -8.62
C ARG A 67 -16.34 13.60 -8.56
N PHE A 68 -17.11 13.39 -7.50
CA PHE A 68 -18.41 14.02 -7.32
C PHE A 68 -18.29 15.55 -7.41
N TYR A 69 -17.39 16.18 -6.65
CA TYR A 69 -17.21 17.64 -6.72
C TYR A 69 -16.80 18.13 -8.11
N LYS A 70 -15.89 17.42 -8.79
CA LYS A 70 -15.45 17.77 -10.16
C LYS A 70 -16.53 17.67 -11.24
N TYR A 71 -17.63 16.93 -11.03
CA TYR A 71 -18.74 16.83 -11.98
C TYR A 71 -19.78 17.95 -11.85
N TYR A 72 -19.79 18.68 -10.72
CA TYR A 72 -20.74 19.77 -10.44
C TYR A 72 -20.10 21.17 -10.53
N GLU A 73 -18.81 21.23 -10.88
CA GLU A 73 -18.11 22.44 -11.37
C GLU A 73 -18.07 22.44 -12.90
#